data_AF-A0A2I1GNN7-F1
#
_entry.id   AF-A0A2I1GNN7-F1
#
_cell.length_a   1.000
_cell.length_b   1.000
_cell.length_c   1.000
_cell.angle_alpha   90.00
_cell.angle_beta   90.00
_cell.angle_gamma   90.00
#
_symmetry.space_group_name_H-M   'P 1'
#
loop_
_entity.id
_entity.type
_entity.pdbx_description
1 polymer ?
#
loop_
_entity_poly.entity_id
_entity_poly.type
_entity_poly.pdbx_seq_one_letter_code
_entity_poly.pdbx_strand_id
1 'polypeptide(L)'
;MTENKANIITILDPAYSECYEIIMKPLKDDIITLYSCILVNRSFCRVFIPVLWRNPFKFIKDDNKLIKLINTLIHCLNSTIKNDLINKDSIKLEGLPTYFKYHTLIKEFELNPLQRGIRLWTSSHLTQKLTRRSISRRVFKINKYIGNLLFDKENQYDSLNIYHNELLNGLRTLFDICKFDNYEKSLVQVNKLSVGFFHGNTTNLILPITENFLKLQNKLSPNIQHLQISIDTIKEHEEFSRNLIHFIKSQKKLKSLITNTFWIKDDFIQPFLNSLKNQSTCLTFLKLQDQKLSNELLLSILKSLPNLITLYLDINYLEYRVNEGNSFYSIISQIYFNNLENLYYDLKSKIFWNTWNVWSSIPDPDPSNLLFNQILLSSSKLFSIKVKINNGFIKYLQSYQHQHLTHLHIILDSDSLENLIKLLKNLRHLIYLKLDDYNERSKDRLLRYNYYTFLQFAQTIPNSLRIFEINFEITNGYLETLFNETQLNIQCIKLYHYIHCNTSLRVFIDYAKSKKCFKELGITYNIMKSISKDYIIEAKNYFNVTPFNNDEINIPFYDDPIKNSYWSRRVSEGRV
;
A
#
# COMPACT_ATOMS: atom_id res chain seq x y z
N MET A 1 -42.32 -8.28 -30.24
CA MET A 1 -40.93 -7.89 -29.96
C MET A 1 -40.79 -7.58 -28.48
N THR A 2 -40.36 -8.55 -27.67
CA THR A 2 -39.95 -8.29 -26.28
C THR A 2 -38.57 -7.67 -26.34
N GLU A 3 -38.44 -6.37 -26.00
CA GLU A 3 -37.15 -5.72 -25.86
C GLU A 3 -36.29 -6.50 -24.85
N ASN A 4 -35.25 -7.17 -25.36
CA ASN A 4 -34.18 -7.72 -24.56
C ASN A 4 -33.38 -6.54 -23.98
N LYS A 5 -33.91 -5.86 -22.97
CA LYS A 5 -33.15 -4.87 -22.21
C LYS A 5 -32.11 -5.65 -21.40
N ALA A 6 -30.87 -5.66 -21.89
CA ALA A 6 -29.73 -6.17 -21.14
C ALA A 6 -29.74 -5.49 -19.75
N ASN A 7 -30.07 -6.28 -18.72
CA ASN A 7 -30.05 -5.81 -17.34
C ASN A 7 -28.58 -5.75 -16.90
N ILE A 8 -28.22 -4.81 -16.03
CA ILE A 8 -26.85 -4.70 -15.52
C ILE A 8 -26.35 -6.01 -14.91
N ILE A 9 -27.24 -6.82 -14.35
CA ILE A 9 -26.93 -8.15 -13.82
C ILE A 9 -26.39 -9.07 -14.93
N THR A 10 -26.97 -9.01 -16.12
CA THR A 10 -26.52 -9.77 -17.29
C THR A 10 -25.21 -9.23 -17.85
N ILE A 11 -25.05 -7.90 -17.89
CA ILE A 11 -23.83 -7.25 -18.40
C ILE A 11 -22.62 -7.53 -17.49
N LEU A 12 -22.85 -7.57 -16.17
CA LEU A 12 -21.83 -7.82 -15.15
C LEU A 12 -21.87 -9.26 -14.63
N ASP A 13 -22.47 -10.18 -15.38
CA ASP A 13 -22.37 -11.61 -15.06
C ASP A 13 -20.92 -12.06 -15.32
N PRO A 14 -20.26 -12.76 -14.37
CA PRO A 14 -18.93 -13.31 -14.58
C PRO A 14 -18.79 -14.21 -15.82
N ALA A 15 -19.89 -14.75 -16.35
CA ALA A 15 -19.92 -15.47 -17.63
C ALA A 15 -19.51 -14.59 -18.83
N TYR A 16 -19.68 -13.27 -18.74
CA TYR A 16 -19.17 -12.29 -19.71
C TYR A 16 -17.89 -11.63 -19.16
N SER A 17 -16.82 -12.44 -19.05
CA SER A 17 -15.59 -12.07 -18.35
C SER A 17 -14.98 -10.75 -18.83
N GLU A 18 -15.06 -10.43 -20.13
CA GLU A 18 -14.52 -9.19 -20.69
C GLU A 18 -15.23 -7.94 -20.15
N CYS A 19 -16.57 -7.91 -20.17
CA CYS A 19 -17.34 -6.77 -19.65
C CYS A 19 -17.18 -6.63 -18.14
N TYR A 20 -17.19 -7.76 -17.42
CA TYR A 20 -16.97 -7.78 -15.99
C TYR A 20 -15.58 -7.22 -15.64
N GLU A 21 -14.52 -7.66 -16.33
CA GLU A 21 -13.16 -7.17 -16.06
C GLU A 21 -13.01 -5.68 -16.38
N ILE A 22 -13.52 -5.21 -17.53
CA ILE A 22 -13.41 -3.80 -17.95
C ILE A 22 -14.11 -2.87 -16.95
N ILE A 23 -15.26 -3.26 -16.40
CA ILE A 23 -16.06 -2.41 -15.52
C ILE A 23 -15.66 -2.58 -14.05
N MET A 24 -15.51 -3.82 -13.57
CA MET A 24 -15.36 -4.08 -12.13
C MET A 24 -13.92 -3.90 -11.64
N LYS A 25 -12.92 -4.18 -12.47
CA LYS A 25 -11.51 -4.03 -12.10
C LYS A 25 -11.13 -2.59 -11.71
N PRO A 26 -11.50 -1.53 -12.47
CA PRO A 26 -11.20 -0.16 -12.07
C PRO A 26 -12.07 0.30 -10.87
N LEU A 27 -13.31 -0.20 -10.74
CA LEU A 27 -14.23 0.24 -9.70
C LEU A 27 -13.98 -0.37 -8.32
N LYS A 28 -13.31 -1.53 -8.23
CA LYS A 28 -13.14 -2.29 -6.96
C LYS A 28 -12.61 -1.46 -5.78
N ASP A 29 -11.77 -0.46 -6.07
CA ASP A 29 -11.13 0.41 -5.09
C ASP A 29 -11.71 1.84 -5.09
N ASP A 30 -12.62 2.16 -6.01
CA ASP A 30 -13.30 3.46 -6.12
C ASP A 30 -14.62 3.45 -5.35
N ILE A 31 -14.50 3.66 -4.05
CA ILE A 31 -15.62 3.68 -3.11
C ILE A 31 -16.67 4.72 -3.49
N ILE A 32 -16.25 5.90 -3.98
CA ILE A 32 -17.15 7.02 -4.26
C ILE A 32 -18.07 6.62 -5.41
N THR A 33 -17.49 6.05 -6.46
CA THR A 33 -18.26 5.54 -7.59
C THR A 33 -19.12 4.35 -7.19
N LEU A 34 -18.59 3.39 -6.41
CA LEU A 34 -19.37 2.25 -5.91
C LEU A 34 -20.60 2.70 -5.07
N TYR A 35 -20.45 3.69 -4.21
CA TYR A 35 -21.58 4.27 -3.46
C TYR A 35 -22.61 4.91 -4.38
N SER A 36 -22.15 5.62 -5.42
CA SER A 36 -23.05 6.20 -6.41
C SER A 36 -23.83 5.11 -7.16
N CYS A 37 -23.16 4.00 -7.52
CA CYS A 37 -23.78 2.87 -8.19
C CYS A 37 -24.88 2.21 -7.34
N ILE A 38 -24.67 1.95 -6.05
CA ILE A 38 -25.69 1.28 -5.21
C ILE A 38 -26.98 2.10 -5.04
N LEU A 39 -26.92 3.41 -5.27
CA LEU A 39 -28.06 4.33 -5.15
C LEU A 39 -28.89 4.43 -6.43
N VAL A 40 -28.43 3.87 -7.55
CA VAL A 40 -29.12 3.97 -8.85
C VAL A 40 -30.48 3.25 -8.81
N ASN A 41 -30.50 1.95 -8.49
CA ASN A 41 -31.71 1.15 -8.35
C ASN A 41 -31.41 -0.20 -7.65
N ARG A 42 -32.45 -1.02 -7.42
CA ARG A 42 -32.34 -2.33 -6.76
C ARG A 42 -31.40 -3.31 -7.46
N SER A 43 -31.34 -3.31 -8.79
CA SER A 43 -30.46 -4.20 -9.56
C SER A 43 -28.99 -3.82 -9.37
N PHE A 44 -28.67 -2.53 -9.46
CA PHE A 44 -27.33 -2.04 -9.17
C PHE A 44 -26.93 -2.32 -7.72
N CYS A 45 -27.82 -2.07 -6.77
CA CYS A 45 -27.58 -2.36 -5.36
C CYS A 45 -27.18 -3.82 -5.15
N ARG A 46 -27.87 -4.78 -5.78
CA ARG A 46 -27.54 -6.22 -5.70
C ARG A 46 -26.17 -6.57 -6.29
N VAL A 47 -25.69 -5.85 -7.30
CA VAL A 47 -24.38 -6.08 -7.94
C VAL A 47 -23.24 -5.44 -7.15
N PHE A 48 -23.40 -4.18 -6.74
CA PHE A 48 -22.30 -3.39 -6.17
C PHE A 48 -22.17 -3.52 -4.65
N ILE A 49 -23.21 -3.91 -3.91
CA ILE A 49 -23.08 -4.19 -2.47
C ILE A 49 -22.06 -5.31 -2.19
N PRO A 50 -22.08 -6.48 -2.88
CA PRO A 50 -21.05 -7.50 -2.72
C PRO A 50 -19.63 -7.01 -2.97
N VAL A 51 -19.45 -6.08 -3.92
CA VAL A 51 -18.14 -5.53 -4.27
C VAL A 51 -17.65 -4.59 -3.18
N LEU A 52 -18.53 -3.71 -2.69
CA LEU A 52 -18.24 -2.80 -1.58
C LEU A 52 -17.97 -3.56 -0.27
N TRP A 53 -18.71 -4.65 -0.02
CA TRP A 53 -18.58 -5.48 1.18
C TRP A 53 -17.53 -6.58 1.08
N ARG A 54 -16.80 -6.67 -0.04
CA ARG A 54 -15.70 -7.62 -0.21
C ARG A 54 -14.63 -7.46 0.86
N ASN A 55 -14.25 -6.21 1.16
CA ASN A 55 -13.38 -5.81 2.26
C ASN A 55 -13.94 -4.55 2.95
N PRO A 56 -14.89 -4.69 3.88
CA PRO A 56 -15.59 -3.53 4.44
C PRO A 56 -14.71 -2.72 5.40
N PHE A 57 -13.57 -3.27 5.84
CA PHE A 57 -12.63 -2.61 6.75
C PHE A 57 -11.61 -1.72 6.04
N LYS A 58 -11.29 -2.02 4.78
CA LYS A 58 -10.20 -1.41 4.00
C LYS A 58 -10.14 0.11 4.08
N PHE A 59 -11.30 0.75 4.05
CA PHE A 59 -11.42 2.19 3.87
C PHE A 59 -11.93 2.94 5.10
N ILE A 60 -12.16 2.23 6.21
CA ILE A 60 -12.60 2.83 7.46
C ILE A 60 -11.34 3.34 8.19
N LYS A 61 -11.25 4.65 8.38
CA LYS A 61 -10.15 5.28 9.16
C LYS A 61 -10.62 5.84 10.51
N ASP A 62 -11.93 5.86 10.78
CA ASP A 62 -12.51 6.40 12.01
C ASP A 62 -13.28 5.35 12.81
N ASP A 63 -13.19 5.48 14.14
CA ASP A 63 -13.78 4.55 15.11
C ASP A 63 -15.31 4.48 15.00
N ASN A 64 -15.98 5.60 14.67
CA ASN A 64 -17.44 5.64 14.57
C ASN A 64 -17.96 4.80 13.40
N LYS A 65 -17.33 4.89 12.23
CA LYS A 65 -17.64 4.02 11.09
C LYS A 65 -17.32 2.55 11.40
N LEU A 66 -16.25 2.28 12.14
CA LEU A 66 -15.90 0.93 12.56
C LEU A 66 -16.99 0.34 13.49
N ILE A 67 -17.48 1.11 14.46
CA ILE A 67 -18.60 0.73 15.32
C ILE A 67 -19.85 0.41 14.47
N LYS A 68 -20.18 1.25 13.48
CA LYS A 68 -21.33 1.01 12.58
C LYS A 68 -21.19 -0.29 11.77
N LEU A 69 -19.99 -0.58 11.25
CA LEU A 69 -19.71 -1.83 10.54
C LEU A 69 -19.97 -3.04 11.45
N ILE A 70 -19.41 -3.04 12.65
CA ILE A 70 -19.62 -4.12 13.61
C ILE A 70 -21.09 -4.25 13.99
N ASN A 71 -21.79 -3.12 14.14
CA ASN A 71 -23.22 -3.13 14.40
C ASN A 71 -23.98 -3.89 13.29
N THR A 72 -23.64 -3.67 12.02
CA THR A 72 -24.22 -4.42 10.90
C THR A 72 -23.96 -5.93 11.00
N LEU A 73 -22.74 -6.34 11.37
CA LEU A 73 -22.41 -7.76 11.57
C LEU A 73 -23.16 -8.37 12.76
N ILE A 74 -23.31 -7.64 13.87
CA ILE A 74 -24.12 -8.08 15.01
C ILE A 74 -25.57 -8.29 14.61
N HIS A 75 -26.12 -7.47 13.73
CA HIS A 75 -27.49 -7.63 13.23
C HIS A 75 -27.68 -8.87 12.35
N CYS A 76 -26.62 -9.37 11.73
CA CYS A 76 -26.61 -10.65 10.99
C CYS A 76 -26.65 -11.88 11.91
N LEU A 77 -26.43 -11.73 13.23
CA LEU A 77 -26.59 -12.84 14.18
C LEU A 77 -28.06 -13.28 14.28
N ASN A 78 -28.26 -14.56 14.60
CA ASN A 78 -29.60 -15.10 14.81
C ASN A 78 -30.32 -14.45 16.02
N SER A 79 -31.64 -14.53 16.03
CA SER A 79 -32.49 -13.91 17.07
C SER A 79 -32.14 -14.41 18.48
N THR A 80 -31.83 -15.70 18.65
CA THR A 80 -31.46 -16.29 19.93
C THR A 80 -30.21 -15.63 20.53
N ILE A 81 -29.15 -15.46 19.73
CA ILE A 81 -27.92 -14.80 20.17
C ILE A 81 -28.18 -13.32 20.47
N LYS A 82 -28.95 -12.62 19.64
CA LYS A 82 -29.30 -11.21 19.88
C LYS A 82 -30.07 -11.04 21.19
N ASN A 83 -31.02 -11.92 21.47
CA ASN A 83 -31.77 -11.93 22.74
C ASN A 83 -30.85 -12.18 23.94
N ASP A 84 -29.87 -13.08 23.81
CA ASP A 84 -28.87 -13.32 24.85
C ASP A 84 -28.02 -12.08 25.13
N LEU A 85 -27.60 -11.34 24.09
CA LEU A 85 -26.84 -10.10 24.25
C LEU A 85 -27.66 -9.02 24.98
N ILE A 86 -28.94 -8.88 24.66
CA ILE A 86 -29.84 -7.91 25.31
C ILE A 86 -30.08 -8.30 26.77
N ASN A 87 -30.58 -9.52 27.00
CA ASN A 87 -31.13 -9.93 28.28
C ASN A 87 -30.04 -10.31 29.30
N LYS A 88 -28.93 -10.92 28.86
CA LYS A 88 -27.88 -11.44 29.75
C LYS A 88 -26.67 -10.51 29.83
N ASP A 89 -26.35 -9.81 28.74
CA ASP A 89 -25.13 -8.99 28.65
C ASP A 89 -25.39 -7.47 28.77
N SER A 90 -26.64 -7.03 28.96
CA SER A 90 -27.00 -5.61 29.11
C SER A 90 -26.57 -4.76 27.91
N ILE A 91 -26.73 -5.30 26.70
CA ILE A 91 -26.39 -4.63 25.45
C ILE A 91 -27.65 -4.01 24.85
N LYS A 92 -27.59 -2.72 24.54
CA LYS A 92 -28.61 -2.01 23.79
C LYS A 92 -28.45 -2.34 22.29
N LEU A 93 -29.46 -3.01 21.72
CA LEU A 93 -29.56 -3.25 20.29
C LEU A 93 -30.81 -2.55 19.75
N GLU A 94 -30.62 -1.58 18.86
CA GLU A 94 -31.71 -0.93 18.14
C GLU A 94 -32.01 -1.70 16.86
N GLY A 95 -33.28 -1.79 16.46
CA GLY A 95 -33.68 -2.54 15.28
C GLY A 95 -33.03 -1.99 14.01
N LEU A 96 -32.25 -2.84 13.33
CA LEU A 96 -31.65 -2.54 12.02
C LEU A 96 -32.10 -3.58 10.99
N PRO A 97 -32.87 -3.18 9.95
CA PRO A 97 -33.29 -4.11 8.92
C PRO A 97 -32.07 -4.59 8.12
N THR A 98 -31.89 -5.91 8.07
CA THR A 98 -30.77 -6.54 7.37
C THR A 98 -31.24 -7.03 6.00
N TYR A 99 -30.97 -6.26 4.95
CA TYR A 99 -31.41 -6.58 3.58
C TYR A 99 -30.50 -7.58 2.86
N PHE A 100 -29.29 -7.78 3.39
CA PHE A 100 -28.29 -8.70 2.87
C PHE A 100 -27.68 -9.51 4.01
N LYS A 101 -27.22 -10.72 3.72
CA LYS A 101 -26.32 -11.47 4.60
C LYS A 101 -24.90 -10.89 4.49
N TYR A 102 -24.68 -9.73 5.07
CA TYR A 102 -23.44 -8.97 4.87
C TYR A 102 -22.17 -9.77 5.22
N HIS A 103 -22.24 -10.64 6.23
CA HIS A 103 -21.11 -11.50 6.60
C HIS A 103 -20.64 -12.39 5.44
N THR A 104 -21.53 -12.95 4.62
CA THR A 104 -21.18 -13.85 3.49
C THR A 104 -20.53 -13.12 2.32
N LEU A 105 -20.66 -11.80 2.26
CA LEU A 105 -20.09 -10.96 1.21
C LEU A 105 -18.62 -10.63 1.46
N ILE A 106 -18.12 -10.82 2.69
CA ILE A 106 -16.73 -10.57 3.04
C ILE A 106 -15.86 -11.67 2.42
N LYS A 107 -14.91 -11.26 1.57
CA LYS A 107 -13.91 -12.17 0.96
C LYS A 107 -12.48 -11.85 1.39
N GLU A 108 -12.26 -10.69 2.01
CA GLU A 108 -10.97 -10.29 2.55
C GLU A 108 -11.13 -10.05 4.06
N PHE A 109 -10.64 -11.01 4.84
CA PHE A 109 -10.76 -10.99 6.29
C PHE A 109 -9.66 -10.13 6.92
N GLU A 110 -10.04 -9.27 7.87
CA GLU A 110 -9.13 -8.32 8.53
C GLU A 110 -9.26 -8.42 10.06
N LEU A 111 -8.26 -9.05 10.70
CA LEU A 111 -8.33 -9.38 12.13
C LEU A 111 -8.26 -8.15 13.04
N ASN A 112 -7.27 -7.28 12.81
CA ASN A 112 -7.02 -6.15 13.71
C ASN A 112 -8.21 -5.17 13.81
N PRO A 113 -8.76 -4.64 12.69
CA PRO A 113 -9.91 -3.75 12.78
C PRO A 113 -11.17 -4.45 13.29
N LEU A 114 -11.36 -5.75 13.00
CA LEU A 114 -12.47 -6.53 13.57
C LEU A 114 -12.39 -6.55 15.10
N GLN A 115 -11.24 -6.89 15.67
CA GLN A 115 -11.05 -6.95 17.12
C GLN A 115 -11.19 -5.57 17.79
N ARG A 116 -10.61 -4.52 17.19
CA ARG A 116 -10.78 -3.13 17.66
C ARG A 116 -12.25 -2.74 17.62
N GLY A 117 -12.92 -2.99 16.50
CA GLY A 117 -14.32 -2.67 16.29
C GLY A 117 -15.23 -3.34 17.31
N ILE A 118 -15.06 -4.65 17.56
CA ILE A 118 -15.86 -5.37 18.55
C ILE A 118 -15.71 -4.75 19.93
N ARG A 119 -14.50 -4.35 20.33
CA ARG A 119 -14.26 -3.68 21.62
C ARG A 119 -14.94 -2.32 21.73
N LEU A 120 -14.82 -1.49 20.70
CA LEU A 120 -15.44 -0.16 20.63
C LEU A 120 -16.97 -0.26 20.60
N TRP A 121 -17.50 -1.18 19.78
CA TRP A 121 -18.91 -1.45 19.68
C TRP A 121 -19.48 -1.94 21.02
N THR A 122 -18.82 -2.92 21.65
CA THR A 122 -19.23 -3.43 22.97
C THR A 122 -19.29 -2.31 23.98
N SER A 123 -18.26 -1.45 24.04
CA SER A 123 -18.20 -0.36 25.03
C SER A 123 -19.25 0.73 24.80
N SER A 124 -19.61 1.00 23.53
CA SER A 124 -20.58 2.03 23.17
C SER A 124 -22.04 1.60 23.30
N HIS A 125 -22.32 0.29 23.33
CA HIS A 125 -23.69 -0.26 23.36
C HIS A 125 -24.08 -0.83 24.74
N LEU A 126 -23.28 -0.62 25.79
CA LEU A 126 -23.66 -1.01 27.15
C LEU A 126 -24.72 -0.07 27.72
N THR A 127 -25.75 -0.63 28.35
CA THR A 127 -26.80 0.16 29.04
C THR A 127 -26.33 0.73 30.38
N GLN A 128 -25.19 0.27 30.90
CA GLN A 128 -24.63 0.68 32.18
C GLN A 128 -23.10 0.73 32.16
N LYS A 129 -22.50 1.56 33.01
CA LYS A 129 -21.04 1.58 33.22
C LYS A 129 -20.59 0.29 33.89
N LEU A 130 -19.59 -0.38 33.31
CA LEU A 130 -19.07 -1.66 33.78
C LEU A 130 -17.56 -1.61 34.01
N THR A 131 -17.05 -2.51 34.86
CA THR A 131 -15.60 -2.69 35.05
C THR A 131 -14.94 -3.22 33.78
N ARG A 132 -13.64 -2.92 33.58
CA ARG A 132 -12.84 -3.43 32.45
C ARG A 132 -12.91 -4.95 32.30
N ARG A 133 -12.91 -5.69 33.41
CA ARG A 133 -13.03 -7.16 33.42
C ARG A 133 -14.40 -7.63 32.90
N SER A 134 -15.46 -6.91 33.24
CA SER A 134 -16.83 -7.20 32.78
C SER A 134 -17.01 -6.93 31.29
N ILE A 135 -16.42 -5.85 30.78
CA ILE A 135 -16.38 -5.53 29.34
C ILE A 135 -15.60 -6.62 28.58
N SER A 136 -14.43 -7.01 29.09
CA SER A 136 -13.58 -8.05 28.47
C SER A 136 -14.31 -9.40 28.31
N ARG A 137 -15.12 -9.81 29.29
CA ARG A 137 -15.94 -11.03 29.19
C ARG A 137 -16.96 -10.96 28.04
N ARG A 138 -17.60 -9.81 27.85
CA ARG A 138 -18.56 -9.59 26.75
C ARG A 138 -17.87 -9.58 25.40
N VAL A 139 -16.74 -8.88 25.30
CA VAL A 139 -15.90 -8.90 24.10
C VAL A 139 -15.51 -10.33 23.73
N PHE A 140 -15.10 -11.15 24.70
CA PHE A 140 -14.79 -12.56 24.46
C PHE A 140 -16.00 -13.35 23.90
N LYS A 141 -17.18 -13.17 24.50
CA LYS A 141 -18.41 -13.82 24.06
C LYS A 141 -18.82 -13.37 22.65
N ILE A 142 -18.76 -12.07 22.36
CA ILE A 142 -19.07 -11.49 21.05
C ILE A 142 -18.06 -11.97 20.00
N ASN A 143 -16.76 -12.05 20.34
CA ASN A 143 -15.75 -12.62 19.46
C ASN A 143 -16.11 -14.05 19.04
N LYS A 144 -16.62 -14.88 19.97
CA LYS A 144 -17.08 -16.23 19.63
C LYS A 144 -18.27 -16.21 18.68
N TYR A 145 -19.27 -15.36 18.92
CA TYR A 145 -20.45 -15.27 18.06
C TYR A 145 -20.13 -14.75 16.66
N ILE A 146 -19.35 -13.68 16.56
CA ILE A 146 -18.92 -13.12 15.28
C ILE A 146 -17.96 -14.09 14.57
N GLY A 147 -17.07 -14.77 15.29
CA GLY A 147 -16.21 -15.79 14.70
C GLY A 147 -17.00 -16.96 14.12
N ASN A 148 -18.01 -17.47 14.84
CA ASN A 148 -18.91 -18.50 14.31
C ASN A 148 -19.69 -18.02 13.08
N LEU A 149 -20.05 -16.73 13.01
CA LEU A 149 -20.73 -16.13 11.87
C LEU A 149 -19.81 -15.95 10.65
N LEU A 150 -18.54 -15.60 10.88
CA LEU A 150 -17.56 -15.35 9.82
C LEU A 150 -16.89 -16.63 9.32
N PHE A 151 -16.80 -17.67 10.15
CA PHE A 151 -16.27 -18.98 9.77
C PHE A 151 -17.38 -20.02 9.77
N ASP A 152 -18.57 -19.62 9.30
CA ASP A 152 -19.64 -20.57 8.96
C ASP A 152 -19.40 -21.21 7.58
N LYS A 153 -20.22 -22.21 7.24
CA LYS A 153 -20.13 -22.98 5.99
C LYS A 153 -20.41 -22.18 4.70
N GLU A 154 -21.03 -21.00 4.79
CA GLU A 154 -21.38 -20.12 3.66
C GLU A 154 -20.23 -19.15 3.32
N ASN A 155 -19.24 -18.98 4.21
CA ASN A 155 -18.12 -18.07 4.00
C ASN A 155 -16.93 -18.77 3.35
N GLN A 156 -16.32 -18.08 2.39
CA GLN A 156 -15.06 -18.44 1.73
C GLN A 156 -14.24 -17.17 1.54
N TYR A 157 -12.95 -17.25 1.88
CA TYR A 157 -12.04 -16.11 1.85
C TYR A 157 -11.01 -16.25 0.72
N ASP A 158 -10.73 -15.13 0.07
CA ASP A 158 -9.65 -14.99 -0.91
C ASP A 158 -8.35 -14.48 -0.24
N SER A 159 -8.52 -13.67 0.80
CA SER A 159 -7.44 -13.00 1.54
C SER A 159 -7.65 -13.07 3.04
N LEU A 160 -6.57 -13.33 3.78
CA LEU A 160 -6.52 -13.18 5.22
C LEU A 160 -5.48 -12.14 5.62
N ASN A 161 -5.87 -11.23 6.49
CA ASN A 161 -4.98 -10.27 7.12
C ASN A 161 -5.00 -10.42 8.64
N ILE A 162 -3.92 -10.99 9.19
CA ILE A 162 -3.77 -11.43 10.57
C ILE A 162 -2.68 -10.60 11.23
N TYR A 163 -3.06 -9.36 11.57
CA TYR A 163 -2.19 -8.45 12.30
C TYR A 163 -2.63 -8.40 13.77
N HIS A 164 -1.67 -8.59 14.67
CA HIS A 164 -1.86 -8.50 16.11
C HIS A 164 -1.24 -7.19 16.64
N ASN A 165 -1.90 -6.06 16.39
CA ASN A 165 -1.38 -4.73 16.79
C ASN A 165 -1.93 -4.28 18.15
N GLU A 166 -3.17 -4.64 18.50
CA GLU A 166 -3.83 -4.22 19.75
C GLU A 166 -4.22 -5.40 20.65
N LEU A 167 -3.25 -5.99 21.37
CA LEU A 167 -3.48 -7.09 22.31
C LEU A 167 -3.92 -6.63 23.71
N LEU A 168 -4.76 -5.59 23.78
CA LEU A 168 -5.06 -4.80 25.00
C LEU A 168 -5.69 -5.56 26.19
N ASN A 169 -6.05 -6.84 26.04
CA ASN A 169 -6.75 -7.63 27.08
C ASN A 169 -6.14 -9.04 27.35
N GLY A 170 -4.95 -9.36 26.83
CA GLY A 170 -4.24 -10.62 27.10
C GLY A 170 -4.80 -11.86 26.38
N LEU A 171 -4.34 -13.06 26.79
CA LEU A 171 -4.62 -14.34 26.10
C LEU A 171 -6.11 -14.65 25.91
N ARG A 172 -6.96 -14.28 26.87
CA ARG A 172 -8.38 -14.62 26.84
C ARG A 172 -9.13 -13.97 25.68
N THR A 173 -8.62 -12.86 25.14
CA THR A 173 -9.26 -12.17 24.01
C THR A 173 -8.61 -12.49 22.66
N LEU A 174 -7.63 -13.40 22.62
CA LEU A 174 -7.00 -13.85 21.39
C LEU A 174 -8.04 -14.55 20.51
N PHE A 175 -8.23 -14.03 19.31
CA PHE A 175 -9.16 -14.58 18.34
C PHE A 175 -8.41 -15.64 17.51
N ASP A 176 -8.76 -16.90 17.75
CA ASP A 176 -8.14 -18.05 17.12
C ASP A 176 -9.08 -18.62 16.06
N ILE A 177 -8.73 -18.43 14.79
CA ILE A 177 -9.51 -18.88 13.63
C ILE A 177 -9.71 -20.40 13.67
N CYS A 178 -8.73 -21.16 14.15
CA CYS A 178 -8.77 -22.63 14.13
C CYS A 178 -9.74 -23.22 15.17
N LYS A 179 -10.40 -22.39 16.00
CA LYS A 179 -11.42 -22.83 16.97
C LYS A 179 -12.84 -22.84 16.43
N PHE A 180 -13.08 -22.39 15.19
CA PHE A 180 -14.42 -22.30 14.61
C PHE A 180 -14.71 -23.51 13.71
N ASP A 181 -15.87 -24.15 13.87
CA ASP A 181 -16.15 -25.47 13.29
C ASP A 181 -15.93 -25.59 11.77
N ASN A 182 -16.20 -24.53 10.98
CA ASN A 182 -16.07 -24.57 9.52
C ASN A 182 -14.86 -23.81 8.99
N TYR A 183 -13.89 -23.46 9.85
CA TYR A 183 -12.73 -22.66 9.43
C TYR A 183 -12.04 -23.27 8.21
N GLU A 184 -11.80 -24.60 8.20
CA GLU A 184 -11.10 -25.25 7.09
C GLU A 184 -11.78 -25.01 5.73
N LYS A 185 -13.12 -25.08 5.69
CA LYS A 185 -13.90 -24.84 4.47
C LYS A 185 -13.82 -23.38 4.02
N SER A 186 -13.81 -22.46 4.97
CA SER A 186 -13.69 -21.04 4.67
C SER A 186 -12.31 -20.64 4.14
N LEU A 187 -11.28 -21.43 4.38
CA LEU A 187 -9.90 -21.12 4.02
C LEU A 187 -9.41 -21.74 2.70
N VAL A 188 -10.22 -22.59 2.04
CA VAL A 188 -9.82 -23.36 0.84
C VAL A 188 -9.32 -22.47 -0.31
N GLN A 189 -9.91 -21.29 -0.51
CA GLN A 189 -9.60 -20.39 -1.63
C GLN A 189 -8.55 -19.32 -1.29
N VAL A 190 -8.06 -19.30 -0.05
CA VAL A 190 -7.12 -18.26 0.40
C VAL A 190 -5.82 -18.39 -0.38
N ASN A 191 -5.49 -17.34 -1.12
CA ASN A 191 -4.24 -17.23 -1.86
C ASN A 191 -3.43 -16.00 -1.44
N LYS A 192 -4.01 -15.09 -0.65
CA LYS A 192 -3.32 -13.95 -0.06
C LYS A 192 -3.29 -14.07 1.45
N LEU A 193 -2.11 -13.91 2.04
CA LEU A 193 -1.94 -13.93 3.48
C LEU A 193 -1.05 -12.76 3.89
N SER A 194 -1.52 -11.99 4.86
CA SER A 194 -0.73 -11.00 5.56
C SER A 194 -0.65 -11.38 7.03
N VAL A 195 0.55 -11.46 7.58
CA VAL A 195 0.81 -11.79 8.99
C VAL A 195 1.68 -10.71 9.57
N GLY A 196 1.20 -10.13 10.67
CA GLY A 196 1.89 -9.04 11.35
C GLY A 196 1.85 -9.20 12.86
N PHE A 197 2.98 -8.91 13.51
CA PHE A 197 3.04 -8.87 14.96
C PHE A 197 3.92 -7.70 15.38
N PHE A 198 3.30 -6.72 16.04
CA PHE A 198 3.94 -5.49 16.49
C PHE A 198 3.61 -5.31 17.97
N HIS A 199 4.52 -5.68 18.85
CA HIS A 199 4.30 -5.40 20.26
C HIS A 199 5.59 -5.18 21.03
N GLY A 200 5.67 -4.02 21.69
CA GLY A 200 6.85 -3.56 22.39
C GLY A 200 7.16 -4.26 23.70
N ASN A 201 6.29 -5.10 24.30
CA ASN A 201 6.63 -5.71 25.60
C ASN A 201 5.76 -6.87 26.19
N THR A 202 5.28 -7.86 25.42
CA THR A 202 4.63 -9.05 26.07
C THR A 202 5.04 -10.37 25.45
N THR A 203 6.05 -11.02 26.03
CA THR A 203 6.51 -12.38 25.67
C THR A 203 5.42 -13.44 25.78
N ASN A 204 4.48 -13.28 26.71
CA ASN A 204 3.52 -14.35 27.06
C ASN A 204 2.42 -14.58 26.02
N LEU A 205 2.23 -13.66 25.05
CA LEU A 205 1.25 -13.82 23.98
C LEU A 205 1.84 -14.46 22.72
N ILE A 206 3.16 -14.54 22.65
CA ILE A 206 3.87 -14.91 21.44
C ILE A 206 3.76 -16.42 21.22
N LEU A 207 3.97 -17.23 22.27
CA LEU A 207 3.79 -18.68 22.15
C LEU A 207 2.38 -19.04 21.64
N PRO A 208 1.27 -18.49 22.20
CA PRO A 208 -0.06 -18.83 21.68
C PRO A 208 -0.35 -18.26 20.29
N ILE A 209 0.25 -17.13 19.92
CA ILE A 209 0.15 -16.60 18.55
C ILE A 209 0.91 -17.52 17.57
N THR A 210 2.11 -17.96 17.94
CA THR A 210 2.91 -18.95 17.19
C THR A 210 2.13 -20.25 17.00
N GLU A 211 1.55 -20.81 18.07
CA GLU A 211 0.73 -22.02 18.01
C GLU A 211 -0.49 -21.85 17.09
N ASN A 212 -1.18 -20.70 17.18
CA ASN A 212 -2.32 -20.42 16.31
C ASN A 212 -1.89 -20.30 14.84
N PHE A 213 -0.76 -19.64 14.59
CA PHE A 213 -0.21 -19.54 13.24
C PHE A 213 0.19 -20.91 12.71
N LEU A 214 0.85 -21.76 13.51
CA LEU A 214 1.22 -23.13 13.14
C LEU A 214 0.00 -23.97 12.73
N LYS A 215 -1.11 -23.88 13.47
CA LYS A 215 -2.36 -24.57 13.08
C LYS A 215 -2.91 -24.05 11.76
N LEU A 216 -2.86 -22.73 11.58
CA LEU A 216 -3.36 -22.08 10.39
C LEU A 216 -2.50 -22.40 9.16
N GLN A 217 -1.17 -22.38 9.29
CA GLN A 217 -0.22 -22.61 8.20
C GLN A 217 -0.45 -23.98 7.55
N ASN A 218 -0.78 -25.00 8.36
CA ASN A 218 -1.02 -26.36 7.90
C ASN A 218 -2.22 -26.46 6.94
N LYS A 219 -3.14 -25.49 6.99
CA LYS A 219 -4.30 -25.42 6.11
C LYS A 219 -4.11 -24.47 4.92
N LEU A 220 -3.30 -23.43 5.10
CA LEU A 220 -3.05 -22.45 4.04
C LEU A 220 -1.99 -22.92 3.02
N SER A 221 -1.01 -23.71 3.46
CA SER A 221 -0.03 -24.29 2.55
C SER A 221 -0.65 -25.36 1.64
N PRO A 222 -0.20 -25.51 0.38
CA PRO A 222 0.90 -24.77 -0.28
C PRO A 222 0.39 -23.68 -1.25
N ASN A 223 -0.82 -23.15 -1.03
CA ASN A 223 -1.59 -22.41 -2.04
C ASN A 223 -1.42 -20.89 -2.00
N ILE A 224 -0.62 -20.35 -1.08
CA ILE A 224 -0.40 -18.91 -0.98
C ILE A 224 0.43 -18.42 -2.16
N GLN A 225 -0.13 -17.46 -2.90
CA GLN A 225 0.53 -16.78 -4.02
C GLN A 225 1.05 -15.40 -3.62
N HIS A 226 0.41 -14.76 -2.64
CA HIS A 226 0.78 -13.43 -2.17
C HIS A 226 0.95 -13.44 -0.66
N LEU A 227 2.18 -13.19 -0.20
CA LEU A 227 2.53 -13.25 1.22
C LEU A 227 3.11 -11.92 1.69
N GLN A 228 2.55 -11.39 2.77
CA GLN A 228 3.12 -10.28 3.54
C GLN A 228 3.45 -10.74 4.95
N ILE A 229 4.69 -10.49 5.39
CA ILE A 229 5.16 -10.78 6.73
C ILE A 229 5.76 -9.50 7.33
N SER A 230 5.31 -9.09 8.50
CA SER A 230 5.87 -7.93 9.19
C SER A 230 5.96 -8.17 10.68
N ILE A 231 7.14 -8.60 11.13
CA ILE A 231 7.39 -8.98 12.52
C ILE A 231 8.34 -7.98 13.15
N ASP A 232 7.88 -7.26 14.16
CA ASP A 232 8.62 -6.18 14.79
C ASP A 232 8.64 -6.37 16.31
N THR A 233 9.61 -7.16 16.76
CA THR A 233 9.73 -7.59 18.15
C THR A 233 11.16 -7.47 18.63
N ILE A 234 11.31 -6.93 19.85
CA ILE A 234 12.61 -6.67 20.49
C ILE A 234 13.25 -7.97 21.03
N LYS A 235 12.49 -9.07 21.17
CA LYS A 235 12.96 -10.34 21.73
C LYS A 235 13.03 -11.43 20.67
N GLU A 236 13.98 -12.34 20.84
CA GLU A 236 14.22 -13.44 19.90
C GLU A 236 13.03 -14.43 19.90
N HIS A 237 12.48 -14.68 18.70
CA HIS A 237 11.38 -15.62 18.46
C HIS A 237 11.79 -16.63 17.40
N GLU A 238 12.82 -17.40 17.70
CA GLU A 238 13.44 -18.34 16.77
C GLU A 238 12.46 -19.32 16.14
N GLU A 239 11.58 -19.90 16.96
CA GLU A 239 10.60 -20.87 16.49
C GLU A 239 9.64 -20.24 15.47
N PHE A 240 9.10 -19.05 15.78
CA PHE A 240 8.18 -18.36 14.89
C PHE A 240 8.87 -17.94 13.58
N SER A 241 10.08 -17.38 13.65
CA SER A 241 10.89 -17.04 12.46
C SER A 241 11.18 -18.27 11.61
N ARG A 242 11.58 -19.40 12.23
CA ARG A 242 11.83 -20.67 11.54
C ARG A 242 10.58 -21.20 10.83
N ASN A 243 9.43 -21.12 11.49
CA ASN A 243 8.14 -21.53 10.92
C ASN A 243 7.74 -20.65 9.74
N LEU A 244 7.94 -19.34 9.82
CA LEU A 244 7.67 -18.42 8.71
C LEU A 244 8.59 -18.70 7.50
N ILE A 245 9.88 -18.95 7.73
CA ILE A 245 10.83 -19.32 6.65
C ILE A 245 10.42 -20.65 6.01
N HIS A 246 10.06 -21.65 6.83
CA HIS A 246 9.54 -22.92 6.34
C HIS A 246 8.24 -22.73 5.55
N PHE A 247 7.36 -21.86 6.01
CA PHE A 247 6.10 -21.54 5.35
C PHE A 247 6.35 -20.94 3.96
N ILE A 248 7.26 -19.97 3.81
CA ILE A 248 7.69 -19.44 2.50
C ILE A 248 8.18 -20.57 1.60
N LYS A 249 9.05 -21.44 2.12
CA LYS A 249 9.61 -22.57 1.37
C LYS A 249 8.55 -23.57 0.91
N SER A 250 7.49 -23.76 1.71
CA SER A 250 6.44 -24.77 1.48
C SER A 250 5.43 -24.40 0.38
N GLN A 251 5.40 -23.15 -0.08
CA GLN A 251 4.45 -22.72 -1.11
C GLN A 251 4.86 -23.23 -2.50
N LYS A 252 3.89 -23.49 -3.38
CA LYS A 252 4.15 -23.99 -4.74
C LYS A 252 4.25 -22.89 -5.81
N LYS A 253 3.59 -21.75 -5.61
CA LYS A 253 3.42 -20.69 -6.62
C LYS A 253 3.47 -19.29 -5.99
N LEU A 254 4.44 -19.05 -5.11
CA LEU A 254 4.56 -17.74 -4.46
C LEU A 254 4.99 -16.69 -5.49
N LYS A 255 4.09 -15.75 -5.82
CA LYS A 255 4.30 -14.68 -6.81
C LYS A 255 4.78 -13.38 -6.18
N SER A 256 4.31 -13.07 -4.98
CA SER A 256 4.72 -11.84 -4.28
C SER A 256 5.11 -12.10 -2.84
N LEU A 257 6.24 -11.53 -2.44
CA LEU A 257 6.71 -11.51 -1.06
C LEU A 257 6.92 -10.06 -0.61
N ILE A 258 6.23 -9.67 0.45
CA ILE A 258 6.41 -8.41 1.18
C ILE A 258 6.95 -8.79 2.55
N THR A 259 8.17 -8.39 2.90
CA THR A 259 8.75 -8.76 4.19
C THR A 259 9.66 -7.70 4.77
N ASN A 260 9.70 -7.64 6.10
CA ASN A 260 10.83 -7.07 6.81
C ASN A 260 11.91 -8.13 7.08
N THR A 261 12.88 -7.82 7.95
CA THR A 261 14.07 -8.67 8.15
C THR A 261 14.08 -9.44 9.46
N PHE A 262 12.92 -9.99 9.83
CA PHE A 262 12.79 -10.91 10.98
C PHE A 262 13.74 -12.14 10.93
N TRP A 263 14.36 -12.39 9.78
CA TRP A 263 15.24 -13.51 9.44
C TRP A 263 16.74 -13.14 9.44
N ILE A 264 17.15 -11.93 9.84
CA ILE A 264 18.56 -11.48 9.77
C ILE A 264 19.52 -12.20 10.74
N LYS A 265 19.02 -12.92 11.75
CA LYS A 265 19.89 -13.73 12.62
C LYS A 265 20.65 -14.76 11.76
N ASP A 266 21.95 -14.94 12.01
CA ASP A 266 22.84 -15.74 11.14
C ASP A 266 22.28 -17.14 10.82
N ASP A 267 21.70 -17.82 11.81
CA ASP A 267 21.08 -19.15 11.65
C ASP A 267 19.89 -19.19 10.69
N PHE A 268 19.27 -18.03 10.40
CA PHE A 268 18.10 -17.90 9.54
C PHE A 268 18.39 -17.35 8.15
N ILE A 269 19.55 -16.72 7.95
CA ILE A 269 19.96 -16.16 6.65
C ILE A 269 19.94 -17.24 5.56
N GLN A 270 20.66 -18.34 5.77
CA GLN A 270 20.76 -19.40 4.76
C GLN A 270 19.42 -20.13 4.54
N PRO A 271 18.67 -20.53 5.59
CA PRO A 271 17.31 -21.05 5.41
C PRO A 271 16.39 -20.11 4.62
N PHE A 272 16.45 -18.81 4.87
CA PHE A 272 15.65 -17.82 4.15
C PHE A 272 16.07 -17.71 2.68
N LEU A 273 17.37 -17.58 2.39
CA LEU A 273 17.87 -17.57 1.01
C LEU A 273 17.46 -18.84 0.24
N ASN A 274 17.55 -20.00 0.87
CA ASN A 274 17.09 -21.26 0.28
C ASN A 274 15.57 -21.26 0.01
N SER A 275 14.78 -20.66 0.91
CA SER A 275 13.34 -20.50 0.68
C SER A 275 13.05 -19.62 -0.55
N LEU A 276 13.82 -18.55 -0.77
CA LEU A 276 13.67 -17.68 -1.93
C LEU A 276 14.10 -18.37 -3.23
N LYS A 277 15.21 -19.11 -3.22
CA LYS A 277 15.67 -19.89 -4.36
C LYS A 277 14.62 -20.90 -4.82
N ASN A 278 13.93 -21.54 -3.88
CA ASN A 278 12.81 -22.45 -4.16
C ASN A 278 11.64 -21.75 -4.89
N GLN A 279 11.47 -20.44 -4.72
CA GLN A 279 10.41 -19.63 -5.35
C GLN A 279 10.90 -18.81 -6.56
N SER A 280 12.18 -18.92 -6.94
CA SER A 280 12.84 -18.05 -7.94
C SER A 280 12.18 -18.01 -9.32
N THR A 281 11.49 -19.08 -9.72
CA THR A 281 10.77 -19.15 -11.00
C THR A 281 9.38 -18.52 -10.94
N CYS A 282 8.78 -18.43 -9.75
CA CYS A 282 7.42 -17.93 -9.55
C CYS A 282 7.37 -16.50 -9.02
N LEU A 283 8.37 -16.08 -8.24
CA LEU A 283 8.38 -14.78 -7.57
C LEU A 283 8.62 -13.66 -8.59
N THR A 284 7.60 -12.82 -8.78
CA THR A 284 7.64 -11.66 -9.70
C THR A 284 7.57 -10.33 -8.96
N PHE A 285 7.27 -10.33 -7.66
CA PHE A 285 7.18 -9.12 -6.83
C PHE A 285 7.93 -9.33 -5.52
N LEU A 286 8.87 -8.45 -5.23
CA LEU A 286 9.57 -8.42 -3.95
C LEU A 286 9.51 -7.02 -3.34
N LYS A 287 9.06 -6.94 -2.09
CA LYS A 287 9.14 -5.74 -1.27
C LYS A 287 9.89 -6.04 0.01
N LEU A 288 11.06 -5.42 0.18
CA LEU A 288 11.86 -5.47 1.39
C LEU A 288 11.74 -4.13 2.11
N GLN A 289 11.25 -4.16 3.35
CA GLN A 289 11.14 -2.99 4.20
C GLN A 289 11.88 -3.21 5.49
N ASP A 290 12.88 -2.39 5.79
CA ASP A 290 13.67 -2.64 6.98
C ASP A 290 14.36 -1.44 7.61
N GLN A 291 14.69 -1.61 8.89
CA GLN A 291 15.65 -0.78 9.56
C GLN A 291 17.08 -1.03 9.09
N LYS A 292 17.52 -2.28 8.86
CA LYS A 292 18.95 -2.59 8.69
C LYS A 292 19.26 -3.87 7.91
N LEU A 293 19.92 -3.77 6.76
CA LEU A 293 20.36 -4.93 5.96
C LEU A 293 21.78 -4.75 5.41
N SER A 294 22.59 -5.82 5.39
CA SER A 294 23.91 -5.75 4.76
C SER A 294 23.83 -5.82 3.24
N ASN A 295 24.75 -5.12 2.55
CA ASN A 295 24.76 -5.08 1.09
C ASN A 295 24.99 -6.46 0.45
N GLU A 296 25.91 -7.26 1.00
CA GLU A 296 26.22 -8.61 0.51
C GLU A 296 25.01 -9.54 0.53
N LEU A 297 24.18 -9.42 1.58
CA LEU A 297 22.97 -10.20 1.75
C LEU A 297 21.89 -9.75 0.77
N LEU A 298 21.72 -8.44 0.57
CA LEU A 298 20.82 -7.91 -0.44
C LEU A 298 21.20 -8.39 -1.85
N LEU A 299 22.48 -8.33 -2.21
CA LEU A 299 22.97 -8.87 -3.47
C LEU A 299 22.65 -10.37 -3.62
N SER A 300 22.83 -11.15 -2.56
CA SER A 300 22.53 -12.59 -2.56
C SER A 300 21.04 -12.88 -2.78
N ILE A 301 20.16 -12.05 -2.22
CA ILE A 301 18.70 -12.11 -2.47
C ILE A 301 18.40 -11.82 -3.93
N LEU A 302 18.91 -10.69 -4.46
CA LEU A 302 18.62 -10.26 -5.83
C LEU A 302 19.15 -11.26 -6.87
N LYS A 303 20.35 -11.82 -6.67
CA LYS A 303 20.91 -12.89 -7.53
C LYS A 303 20.04 -14.14 -7.56
N SER A 304 19.28 -14.41 -6.50
CA SER A 304 18.41 -15.58 -6.41
C SER A 304 17.06 -15.38 -7.13
N LEU A 305 16.75 -14.18 -7.63
CA LEU A 305 15.42 -13.80 -8.10
C LEU A 305 15.44 -13.09 -9.48
N PRO A 306 15.88 -13.76 -10.56
CA PRO A 306 16.04 -13.14 -11.87
C PRO A 306 14.71 -12.78 -12.57
N ASN A 307 13.58 -13.35 -12.15
CA ASN A 307 12.28 -13.16 -12.79
C ASN A 307 11.39 -12.07 -12.16
N LEU A 308 11.96 -11.24 -11.29
CA LEU A 308 11.23 -10.10 -10.73
C LEU A 308 10.74 -9.15 -11.82
N ILE A 309 9.48 -8.74 -11.69
CA ILE A 309 8.83 -7.67 -12.45
C ILE A 309 8.82 -6.39 -11.64
N THR A 310 8.61 -6.50 -10.33
CA THR A 310 8.60 -5.36 -9.41
C THR A 310 9.52 -5.59 -8.22
N LEU A 311 10.41 -4.62 -7.99
CA LEU A 311 11.32 -4.58 -6.86
C LEU A 311 11.07 -3.30 -6.05
N TYR A 312 10.76 -3.47 -4.78
CA TYR A 312 10.60 -2.39 -3.81
C TYR A 312 11.62 -2.55 -2.68
N LEU A 313 12.52 -1.57 -2.57
CA LEU A 313 13.57 -1.52 -1.56
C LEU A 313 13.41 -0.24 -0.74
N ASP A 314 13.13 -0.40 0.55
CA ASP A 314 12.94 0.66 1.53
C ASP A 314 13.67 0.27 2.81
N ILE A 315 14.96 0.60 2.86
CA ILE A 315 15.86 0.16 3.92
C ILE A 315 16.55 1.39 4.49
N ASN A 316 16.30 1.63 5.78
CA ASN A 316 16.81 2.79 6.49
C ASN A 316 18.33 2.74 6.71
N TYR A 317 18.92 1.55 6.73
CA TYR A 317 20.34 1.36 7.03
C TYR A 317 20.94 0.23 6.21
N LEU A 318 21.77 0.58 5.22
CA LEU A 318 22.58 -0.40 4.51
C LEU A 318 23.96 -0.56 5.16
N GLU A 319 24.20 -1.75 5.73
CA GLU A 319 25.50 -2.11 6.29
C GLU A 319 26.51 -2.45 5.20
N TYR A 320 27.64 -1.75 5.26
CA TYR A 320 28.81 -2.06 4.47
C TYR A 320 29.97 -2.45 5.39
N ARG A 321 30.50 -3.66 5.22
CA ARG A 321 31.70 -4.14 5.90
C ARG A 321 32.85 -4.15 4.88
N VAL A 322 33.88 -3.35 5.13
CA VAL A 322 35.12 -3.39 4.35
C VAL A 322 35.98 -4.50 4.95
N ASN A 323 36.16 -5.60 4.22
CA ASN A 323 37.18 -6.61 4.55
C ASN A 323 38.40 -6.37 3.64
N GLU A 324 39.59 -6.37 4.21
CA GLU A 324 40.84 -6.28 3.45
C GLU A 324 40.93 -7.45 2.46
N GLY A 325 40.85 -7.17 1.15
CA GLY A 325 41.13 -8.15 0.09
C GLY A 325 40.09 -8.31 -1.02
N ASN A 326 38.81 -7.96 -0.80
CA ASN A 326 37.79 -8.02 -1.86
C ASN A 326 37.48 -6.63 -2.40
N SER A 327 37.81 -6.36 -3.66
CA SER A 327 37.40 -5.11 -4.30
C SER A 327 35.87 -5.12 -4.47
N PHE A 328 35.21 -4.07 -3.97
CA PHE A 328 33.76 -3.86 -4.05
C PHE A 328 33.19 -4.11 -5.46
N TYR A 329 33.97 -3.77 -6.49
CA TYR A 329 33.65 -3.96 -7.91
C TYR A 329 33.50 -5.43 -8.34
N SER A 330 34.16 -6.39 -7.68
CA SER A 330 34.16 -7.80 -8.08
C SER A 330 32.89 -8.57 -7.71
N ILE A 331 32.22 -8.21 -6.60
CA ILE A 331 31.00 -8.89 -6.09
C ILE A 331 29.74 -8.40 -6.82
N ILE A 332 29.83 -7.16 -7.29
CA ILE A 332 28.82 -6.33 -7.93
C ILE A 332 28.41 -6.90 -9.30
N SER A 333 29.34 -7.40 -10.12
CA SER A 333 29.17 -7.73 -11.55
C SER A 333 28.20 -8.87 -11.96
N GLN A 334 27.26 -9.33 -11.12
CA GLN A 334 26.52 -10.59 -11.34
C GLN A 334 24.99 -10.56 -11.10
N ILE A 335 24.35 -9.39 -10.95
CA ILE A 335 22.87 -9.34 -10.91
C ILE A 335 22.33 -9.22 -12.34
N TYR A 336 21.27 -9.97 -12.64
CA TYR A 336 20.57 -9.89 -13.92
C TYR A 336 19.07 -10.10 -13.71
N PHE A 337 18.25 -9.25 -14.33
CA PHE A 337 16.79 -9.36 -14.30
C PHE A 337 16.24 -9.57 -15.71
N ASN A 338 15.40 -10.58 -15.87
CA ASN A 338 14.75 -10.91 -17.14
C ASN A 338 13.63 -9.93 -17.50
N ASN A 339 12.87 -9.47 -16.49
CA ASN A 339 11.58 -8.80 -16.67
C ASN A 339 11.35 -7.62 -15.71
N LEU A 340 12.39 -7.05 -15.11
CA LEU A 340 12.19 -5.99 -14.12
C LEU A 340 11.66 -4.71 -14.79
N GLU A 341 10.41 -4.39 -14.53
CA GLU A 341 9.69 -3.24 -15.09
C GLU A 341 9.55 -2.10 -14.08
N ASN A 342 9.45 -2.41 -12.79
CA ASN A 342 9.13 -1.44 -11.76
C ASN A 342 10.16 -1.45 -10.63
N LEU A 343 10.71 -0.28 -10.32
CA LEU A 343 11.69 -0.11 -9.24
C LEU A 343 11.24 0.98 -8.26
N TYR A 344 11.13 0.62 -6.98
CA TYR A 344 11.13 1.58 -5.88
C TYR A 344 12.45 1.45 -5.14
N TYR A 345 13.18 2.55 -4.98
CA TYR A 345 14.50 2.58 -4.37
C TYR A 345 14.62 3.73 -3.36
N ASP A 346 14.54 3.39 -2.08
CA ASP A 346 14.85 4.28 -0.96
C ASP A 346 15.82 3.55 -0.01
N LEU A 347 17.11 3.75 -0.25
CA LEU A 347 18.19 3.12 0.50
C LEU A 347 19.10 4.21 1.07
N LYS A 348 19.26 4.21 2.40
CA LYS A 348 20.16 5.11 3.11
C LYS A 348 21.40 4.33 3.55
N SER A 349 22.56 4.72 3.03
CA SER A 349 23.84 4.12 3.41
C SER A 349 24.40 4.79 4.69
N LYS A 350 25.14 4.03 5.49
CA LYS A 350 26.12 4.57 6.44
C LYS A 350 27.27 3.57 6.56
N ILE A 351 28.49 4.05 6.39
CA ILE A 351 29.69 3.19 6.42
C ILE A 351 30.15 2.99 7.86
N PHE A 352 30.35 1.74 8.27
CA PHE A 352 31.03 1.39 9.51
C PHE A 352 32.46 0.97 9.21
N TRP A 353 33.43 1.68 9.79
CA TRP A 353 34.85 1.34 9.74
C TRP A 353 35.17 0.40 10.91
N ASN A 354 35.70 -0.80 10.61
CA ASN A 354 36.09 -1.76 11.66
C ASN A 354 37.42 -1.39 12.36
N THR A 355 38.10 -0.33 11.92
CA THR A 355 39.38 0.13 12.48
C THR A 355 39.32 1.63 12.79
N TRP A 356 39.78 2.03 13.98
CA TRP A 356 39.87 3.43 14.42
C TRP A 356 40.84 4.30 13.58
N ASN A 357 41.53 3.73 12.59
CA ASN A 357 42.57 4.40 11.82
C ASN A 357 42.17 4.77 10.38
N VAL A 358 40.88 4.74 10.01
CA VAL A 358 40.45 5.17 8.67
C VAL A 358 39.34 6.22 8.78
N TRP A 359 39.70 7.41 9.24
CA TRP A 359 38.89 8.63 9.04
C TRP A 359 39.01 9.20 7.62
N SER A 360 39.50 8.40 6.66
CA SER A 360 39.58 8.79 5.26
C SER A 360 38.33 8.32 4.52
N SER A 361 37.50 9.31 4.16
CA SER A 361 36.56 9.33 3.02
C SER A 361 35.62 8.14 2.86
N ILE A 362 34.30 8.40 2.97
CA ILE A 362 33.25 7.56 2.37
C ILE A 362 33.75 7.04 1.01
N PRO A 363 33.72 5.72 0.72
CA PRO A 363 34.06 5.26 -0.61
C PRO A 363 33.14 5.96 -1.61
N ASP A 364 33.71 6.83 -2.45
CA ASP A 364 33.05 7.39 -3.61
C ASP A 364 33.26 6.42 -4.77
N PRO A 365 32.19 5.89 -5.39
CA PRO A 365 30.78 6.17 -5.11
C PRO A 365 30.18 5.40 -3.93
N ASP A 366 29.22 6.06 -3.26
CA ASP A 366 28.39 5.49 -2.18
C ASP A 366 27.88 4.08 -2.57
N PRO A 367 28.04 3.06 -1.69
CA PRO A 367 27.57 1.70 -1.94
C PRO A 367 26.11 1.60 -2.40
N SER A 368 25.22 2.45 -1.86
CA SER A 368 23.82 2.51 -2.28
C SER A 368 23.66 3.08 -3.68
N ASN A 369 24.49 4.04 -4.10
CA ASN A 369 24.47 4.56 -5.47
C ASN A 369 25.02 3.51 -6.46
N LEU A 370 26.03 2.75 -6.05
CA LEU A 370 26.58 1.67 -6.86
C LEU A 370 25.57 0.53 -7.07
N LEU A 371 24.91 0.07 -6.00
CA LEU A 371 23.85 -0.94 -6.10
C LEU A 371 22.71 -0.46 -7.02
N PHE A 372 22.30 0.80 -6.90
CA PHE A 372 21.29 1.38 -7.77
C PHE A 372 21.70 1.32 -9.25
N ASN A 373 22.91 1.76 -9.56
CA ASN A 373 23.45 1.68 -10.93
C ASN A 373 23.43 0.25 -11.47
N GLN A 374 23.74 -0.73 -10.62
CA GLN A 374 23.69 -2.13 -11.02
C GLN A 374 22.28 -2.55 -11.40
N ILE A 375 21.30 -2.29 -10.55
CA ILE A 375 19.91 -2.67 -10.81
C ILE A 375 19.43 -2.05 -12.12
N LEU A 376 19.82 -0.79 -12.40
CA LEU A 376 19.56 -0.15 -13.68
C LEU A 376 20.20 -0.94 -14.83
N LEU A 377 21.52 -1.17 -14.81
CA LEU A 377 22.24 -1.87 -15.86
C LEU A 377 21.79 -3.33 -16.05
N SER A 378 21.29 -3.97 -14.99
CA SER A 378 20.80 -5.35 -14.97
C SER A 378 19.39 -5.50 -15.55
N SER A 379 18.70 -4.42 -15.90
CA SER A 379 17.37 -4.47 -16.51
C SER A 379 17.31 -3.68 -17.81
N SER A 380 16.72 -4.27 -18.85
CA SER A 380 16.44 -3.61 -20.13
C SER A 380 14.98 -3.16 -20.29
N LYS A 381 14.09 -3.48 -19.34
CA LYS A 381 12.63 -3.29 -19.46
C LYS A 381 12.05 -2.31 -18.45
N LEU A 382 12.88 -1.56 -17.73
CA LEU A 382 12.40 -0.62 -16.71
C LEU A 382 11.44 0.40 -17.32
N PHE A 383 10.21 0.34 -16.85
CA PHE A 383 9.08 1.18 -17.26
C PHE A 383 8.78 2.27 -16.23
N SER A 384 8.93 1.95 -14.93
CA SER A 384 8.68 2.89 -13.84
C SER A 384 9.76 2.89 -12.76
N ILE A 385 10.10 4.09 -12.27
CA ILE A 385 11.07 4.28 -11.18
C ILE A 385 10.49 5.25 -10.15
N LYS A 386 10.57 4.87 -8.86
CA LYS A 386 10.45 5.78 -7.71
C LYS A 386 11.77 5.84 -6.96
N VAL A 387 12.35 7.03 -6.82
CA VAL A 387 13.65 7.22 -6.15
C VAL A 387 13.72 8.57 -5.45
N LYS A 388 14.45 8.63 -4.33
CA LYS A 388 14.87 9.89 -3.73
C LYS A 388 16.10 10.43 -4.43
N ILE A 389 16.05 11.64 -4.97
CA ILE A 389 17.20 12.20 -5.69
C ILE A 389 18.34 12.51 -4.71
N ASN A 390 19.55 12.09 -5.11
CA ASN A 390 20.83 12.60 -4.63
C ASN A 390 21.75 12.77 -5.87
N ASN A 391 22.90 13.43 -5.71
CA ASN A 391 23.84 13.68 -6.81
C ASN A 391 24.33 12.40 -7.51
N GLY A 392 24.47 11.29 -6.78
CA GLY A 392 24.98 10.03 -7.33
C GLY A 392 23.98 9.32 -8.24
N PHE A 393 22.69 9.27 -7.87
CA PHE A 393 21.67 8.59 -8.66
C PHE A 393 21.44 9.22 -10.04
N ILE A 394 21.55 10.55 -10.13
CA ILE A 394 21.32 11.28 -11.39
C ILE A 394 22.34 10.89 -12.44
N LYS A 395 23.62 10.80 -12.07
CA LYS A 395 24.69 10.41 -12.99
C LYS A 395 24.38 9.06 -13.63
N TYR A 396 23.92 8.10 -12.81
CA TYR A 396 23.59 6.75 -13.29
C TYR A 396 22.32 6.71 -14.13
N LEU A 397 21.27 7.43 -13.70
CA LEU A 397 20.08 7.57 -14.53
C LEU A 397 20.42 8.20 -15.87
N GLN A 398 21.20 9.28 -15.93
CA GLN A 398 21.57 9.93 -17.18
C GLN A 398 22.33 9.03 -18.15
N SER A 399 23.14 8.10 -17.63
CA SER A 399 23.87 7.12 -18.44
C SER A 399 23.03 5.91 -18.88
N TYR A 400 21.83 5.75 -18.31
CA TYR A 400 20.97 4.60 -18.58
C TYR A 400 20.20 4.75 -19.90
N GLN A 401 20.00 3.64 -20.60
CA GLN A 401 19.25 3.63 -21.86
C GLN A 401 17.73 3.69 -21.59
N HIS A 402 17.16 4.89 -21.65
CA HIS A 402 15.77 5.19 -21.25
C HIS A 402 14.67 4.73 -22.22
N GLN A 403 14.91 3.75 -23.09
CA GLN A 403 13.98 3.45 -24.20
C GLN A 403 12.56 3.08 -23.74
N HIS A 404 12.41 2.55 -22.52
CA HIS A 404 11.12 2.10 -21.98
C HIS A 404 10.62 2.90 -20.77
N LEU A 405 11.43 3.81 -20.22
CA LEU A 405 11.09 4.55 -19.01
C LEU A 405 10.06 5.64 -19.32
N THR A 406 8.82 5.44 -18.88
CA THR A 406 7.71 6.37 -19.14
C THR A 406 7.09 6.93 -17.86
N HIS A 407 7.34 6.32 -16.70
CA HIS A 407 6.78 6.71 -15.42
C HIS A 407 7.89 6.99 -14.40
N LEU A 408 7.86 8.16 -13.77
CA LEU A 408 8.90 8.58 -12.85
C LEU A 408 8.30 9.28 -11.63
N HIS A 409 8.67 8.81 -10.44
CA HIS A 409 8.34 9.44 -9.19
C HIS A 409 9.65 9.82 -8.49
N ILE A 410 9.85 11.12 -8.29
CA ILE A 410 11.04 11.66 -7.69
C ILE A 410 10.70 12.32 -6.36
N ILE A 411 11.42 11.94 -5.31
CA ILE A 411 11.39 12.63 -4.02
C ILE A 411 12.59 13.59 -4.00
N LEU A 412 12.32 14.88 -3.97
CA LEU A 412 13.28 15.97 -3.99
C LEU A 412 13.76 16.31 -2.57
N ASP A 413 15.03 16.68 -2.45
CA ASP A 413 15.54 17.44 -1.31
C ASP A 413 15.76 18.92 -1.71
N SER A 414 16.21 19.76 -0.78
CA SER A 414 16.28 21.21 -0.95
C SER A 414 17.14 21.70 -2.12
N ASP A 415 18.12 20.90 -2.57
CA ASP A 415 19.09 21.29 -3.60
C ASP A 415 18.88 20.51 -4.93
N SER A 416 17.78 19.76 -5.05
CA SER A 416 17.60 18.75 -6.11
C SER A 416 16.95 19.25 -7.41
N LEU A 417 16.55 20.52 -7.54
CA LEU A 417 15.83 20.97 -8.75
C LEU A 417 16.73 21.04 -10.00
N GLU A 418 17.95 21.58 -9.89
CA GLU A 418 18.92 21.61 -11.01
C GLU A 418 19.28 20.21 -11.51
N ASN A 419 19.36 19.32 -10.54
CA ASN A 419 19.60 17.91 -10.69
C ASN A 419 18.48 17.20 -11.46
N LEU A 420 17.23 17.53 -11.14
CA LEU A 420 16.05 17.10 -11.90
C LEU A 420 16.08 17.64 -13.34
N ILE A 421 16.47 18.91 -13.54
CA ILE A 421 16.60 19.51 -14.88
C ILE A 421 17.58 18.72 -15.73
N LYS A 422 18.77 18.42 -15.19
CA LYS A 422 19.79 17.62 -15.86
C LYS A 422 19.29 16.22 -16.25
N LEU A 423 18.47 15.60 -15.40
CA LEU A 423 17.87 14.29 -15.67
C LEU A 423 16.81 14.36 -16.79
N LEU A 424 15.88 15.32 -16.71
CA LEU A 424 14.73 15.41 -17.62
C LEU A 424 15.14 15.64 -19.09
N LYS A 425 16.29 16.28 -19.36
CA LYS A 425 16.82 16.49 -20.72
C LYS A 425 16.91 15.20 -21.55
N ASN A 426 17.13 14.06 -20.89
CA ASN A 426 17.35 12.77 -21.56
C ASN A 426 16.09 11.88 -21.60
N LEU A 427 15.00 12.27 -20.94
CA LEU A 427 13.81 11.44 -20.73
C LEU A 427 12.70 11.70 -21.77
N ARG A 428 13.00 11.49 -23.06
CA ARG A 428 12.14 11.87 -24.19
C ARG A 428 10.80 11.12 -24.28
N HIS A 429 10.64 10.00 -23.57
CA HIS A 429 9.43 9.17 -23.57
C HIS A 429 8.63 9.25 -22.26
N LEU A 430 8.98 10.18 -21.36
CA LEU A 430 8.31 10.33 -20.08
C LEU A 430 6.84 10.76 -20.26
N ILE A 431 5.91 9.95 -19.78
CA ILE A 431 4.45 10.18 -19.88
C ILE A 431 3.89 10.67 -18.54
N TYR A 432 4.40 10.13 -17.42
CA TYR A 432 3.88 10.41 -16.08
C TYR A 432 5.04 10.79 -15.15
N LEU A 433 4.99 12.01 -14.61
CA LEU A 433 5.92 12.51 -13.60
C LEU A 433 5.18 12.78 -12.28
N LYS A 434 5.69 12.25 -11.18
CA LYS A 434 5.31 12.63 -9.81
C LYS A 434 6.52 13.29 -9.14
N LEU A 435 6.33 14.48 -8.60
CA LEU A 435 7.34 15.16 -7.80
C LEU A 435 6.85 15.30 -6.37
N ASP A 436 7.66 14.80 -5.46
CA ASP A 436 7.42 14.83 -4.03
C ASP A 436 8.53 15.60 -3.31
N ASP A 437 8.21 16.22 -2.18
CA ASP A 437 9.18 16.93 -1.34
C ASP A 437 9.43 16.12 -0.07
N TYR A 438 10.70 15.77 0.17
CA TYR A 438 11.11 15.01 1.34
C TYR A 438 10.73 15.72 2.66
N ASN A 439 10.71 17.05 2.68
CA ASN A 439 10.53 17.80 3.91
C ASN A 439 9.06 18.21 4.14
N GLU A 440 8.32 17.37 4.87
CA GLU A 440 6.94 17.65 5.26
C GLU A 440 6.75 18.97 6.04
N ARG A 441 7.80 19.47 6.70
CA ARG A 441 7.71 20.65 7.58
C ARG A 441 7.79 21.98 6.84
N SER A 442 8.26 22.03 5.60
CA SER A 442 8.36 23.27 4.82
C SER A 442 8.34 22.99 3.31
N LYS A 443 7.15 22.78 2.75
CA LYS A 443 6.92 22.48 1.33
C LYS A 443 7.13 23.68 0.38
N ASP A 444 7.52 24.81 0.96
CA ASP A 444 7.78 26.09 0.32
C ASP A 444 9.22 26.23 -0.19
N ARG A 445 10.17 25.44 0.34
CA ARG A 445 11.61 25.65 0.14
C ARG A 445 12.05 25.45 -1.31
N LEU A 446 11.48 24.48 -2.01
CA LEU A 446 11.90 24.15 -3.38
C LEU A 446 11.73 25.31 -4.37
N LEU A 447 10.65 26.08 -4.24
CA LEU A 447 10.36 27.19 -5.17
C LEU A 447 10.82 28.56 -4.64
N ARG A 448 10.99 28.72 -3.33
CA ARG A 448 11.31 30.01 -2.69
C ARG A 448 12.62 30.66 -3.15
N TYR A 449 13.58 29.89 -3.66
CA TYR A 449 14.94 30.40 -3.87
C TYR A 449 15.35 30.60 -5.33
N ASN A 450 14.58 30.16 -6.34
CA ASN A 450 15.01 30.36 -7.73
C ASN A 450 13.89 30.24 -8.80
N TYR A 451 13.21 31.35 -9.11
CA TYR A 451 12.27 31.41 -10.25
C TYR A 451 12.93 31.03 -11.58
N TYR A 452 14.19 31.42 -11.81
CA TYR A 452 14.91 31.10 -13.04
C TYR A 452 15.18 29.60 -13.17
N THR A 453 15.52 28.91 -12.08
CA THR A 453 15.65 27.44 -12.11
C THR A 453 14.32 26.78 -12.39
N PHE A 454 13.20 27.29 -11.84
CA PHE A 454 11.88 26.76 -12.19
C PHE A 454 11.52 26.98 -13.66
N LEU A 455 11.84 28.16 -14.21
CA LEU A 455 11.65 28.44 -15.64
C LEU A 455 12.46 27.46 -16.51
N GLN A 456 13.74 27.23 -16.17
CA GLN A 456 14.56 26.23 -16.85
C GLN A 456 13.99 24.82 -16.72
N PHE A 457 13.44 24.49 -15.55
CA PHE A 457 12.72 23.23 -15.34
C PHE A 457 11.52 23.11 -16.26
N ALA A 458 10.63 24.11 -16.32
CA ALA A 458 9.46 24.13 -17.20
C ALA A 458 9.85 23.92 -18.67
N GLN A 459 10.90 24.60 -19.13
CA GLN A 459 11.45 24.47 -20.49
C GLN A 459 12.04 23.09 -20.80
N THR A 460 12.50 22.37 -19.77
CA THR A 460 13.17 21.06 -19.92
C THR A 460 12.21 19.88 -19.83
N ILE A 461 10.96 20.10 -19.41
CA ILE A 461 9.97 19.03 -19.33
C ILE A 461 9.76 18.40 -20.72
N PRO A 462 9.84 17.06 -20.84
CA PRO A 462 9.61 16.36 -22.09
C PRO A 462 8.22 16.64 -22.69
N ASN A 463 8.15 16.88 -23.99
CA ASN A 463 6.89 17.09 -24.72
C ASN A 463 5.96 15.86 -24.71
N SER A 464 6.47 14.68 -24.33
CA SER A 464 5.73 13.44 -24.13
C SER A 464 4.90 13.43 -22.85
N LEU A 465 5.17 14.32 -21.89
CA LEU A 465 4.51 14.32 -20.59
C LEU A 465 3.00 14.59 -20.75
N ARG A 466 2.18 13.77 -20.08
CA ARG A 466 0.72 13.84 -20.10
C ARG A 466 0.12 13.96 -18.70
N ILE A 467 0.73 13.32 -17.71
CA ILE A 467 0.23 13.32 -16.33
C ILE A 467 1.32 13.89 -15.42
N PHE A 468 0.96 14.91 -14.64
CA PHE A 468 1.90 15.57 -13.76
C PHE A 468 1.33 15.72 -12.34
N GLU A 469 2.03 15.19 -11.34
CA GLU A 469 1.65 15.36 -9.93
C GLU A 469 2.73 16.10 -9.15
N ILE A 470 2.29 17.03 -8.29
CA ILE A 470 3.17 17.93 -7.54
C ILE A 470 2.77 17.94 -6.07
N ASN A 471 3.69 17.50 -5.20
CA ASN A 471 3.54 17.49 -3.73
C ASN A 471 4.46 18.49 -2.99
N PHE A 472 4.66 19.66 -3.60
CA PHE A 472 5.22 20.84 -2.94
C PHE A 472 4.33 22.06 -3.21
N GLU A 473 4.56 23.15 -2.48
CA GLU A 473 3.79 24.38 -2.64
C GLU A 473 3.97 24.96 -4.03
N ILE A 474 2.87 25.21 -4.74
CA ILE A 474 2.88 25.84 -6.07
C ILE A 474 1.81 26.93 -6.16
N THR A 475 2.17 28.07 -6.73
CA THR A 475 1.29 29.24 -6.92
C THR A 475 0.83 29.37 -8.37
N ASN A 476 -0.15 30.24 -8.61
CA ASN A 476 -0.60 30.56 -9.98
C ASN A 476 0.52 31.05 -10.88
N GLY A 477 1.45 31.88 -10.37
CA GLY A 477 2.56 32.41 -11.18
C GLY A 477 3.46 31.30 -11.73
N TYR A 478 3.82 30.30 -10.91
CA TYR A 478 4.60 29.16 -11.39
C TYR A 478 3.81 28.28 -12.37
N LEU A 479 2.51 28.11 -12.16
CA LEU A 479 1.65 27.38 -13.08
C LEU A 479 1.51 28.10 -14.43
N GLU A 480 1.41 29.42 -14.43
CA GLU A 480 1.40 30.24 -15.65
C GLU A 480 2.73 30.08 -16.40
N THR A 481 3.87 30.17 -15.70
CA THR A 481 5.19 29.90 -16.30
C THR A 481 5.23 28.52 -16.95
N LEU A 482 4.71 27.49 -16.26
CA LEU A 482 4.66 26.13 -16.79
C LEU A 482 3.73 26.03 -18.01
N PHE A 483 2.52 26.58 -17.94
CA PHE A 483 1.50 26.43 -18.98
C PHE A 483 1.74 27.28 -20.23
N ASN A 484 2.58 28.31 -20.14
CA ASN A 484 3.02 29.10 -21.29
C ASN A 484 4.01 28.34 -22.20
N GLU A 485 4.59 27.24 -21.72
CA GLU A 485 5.51 26.40 -22.51
C GLU A 485 4.77 25.65 -23.62
N THR A 486 4.99 26.09 -24.86
CA THR A 486 4.23 25.65 -26.04
C THR A 486 4.34 24.15 -26.33
N GLN A 487 5.43 23.51 -25.93
CA GLN A 487 5.71 22.08 -26.11
C GLN A 487 4.90 21.18 -25.18
N LEU A 488 4.30 21.73 -24.12
CA LEU A 488 3.58 20.94 -23.11
C LEU A 488 2.14 20.66 -23.53
N ASN A 489 1.77 19.38 -23.46
CA ASN A 489 0.42 18.88 -23.73
C ASN A 489 -0.06 18.03 -22.54
N ILE A 490 -0.08 18.65 -21.36
CA ILE A 490 -0.52 18.02 -20.11
C ILE A 490 -2.03 17.75 -20.21
N GLN A 491 -2.42 16.51 -19.92
CA GLN A 491 -3.81 16.07 -19.90
C GLN A 491 -4.38 16.05 -18.48
N CYS A 492 -3.56 15.71 -17.49
CA CYS A 492 -3.96 15.63 -16.09
C CYS A 492 -2.90 16.27 -15.22
N ILE A 493 -3.33 17.13 -14.30
CA ILE A 493 -2.46 17.68 -13.25
C ILE A 493 -3.07 17.41 -11.88
N LYS A 494 -2.29 16.91 -10.93
CA LYS A 494 -2.72 16.77 -9.54
C LYS A 494 -1.84 17.58 -8.61
N LEU A 495 -2.47 18.43 -7.81
CA LEU A 495 -1.78 19.34 -6.91
C LEU A 495 -2.14 19.04 -5.46
N TYR A 496 -1.13 18.67 -4.67
CA TYR A 496 -1.32 18.32 -3.27
C TYR A 496 -1.24 19.57 -2.37
N HIS A 497 -0.45 20.59 -2.75
CA HIS A 497 -0.23 21.83 -1.98
C HIS A 497 -0.37 23.06 -2.89
N TYR A 498 -1.57 23.26 -3.43
CA TYR A 498 -1.85 24.39 -4.32
C TYR A 498 -2.23 25.66 -3.55
N ILE A 499 -1.36 26.67 -3.63
CA ILE A 499 -1.59 28.00 -3.06
C ILE A 499 -2.32 28.84 -4.10
N HIS A 500 -3.60 29.06 -3.85
CA HIS A 500 -4.47 29.86 -4.71
C HIS A 500 -4.79 31.20 -4.04
N CYS A 501 -4.37 32.29 -4.67
CA CYS A 501 -4.81 33.62 -4.27
C CYS A 501 -6.12 33.95 -5.01
N ASN A 502 -7.22 34.14 -4.27
CA ASN A 502 -8.49 34.69 -4.78
C ASN A 502 -9.05 34.05 -6.07
N THR A 503 -9.32 32.74 -5.96
CA THR A 503 -10.43 32.01 -6.59
C THR A 503 -10.84 32.43 -8.02
N SER A 504 -10.02 32.09 -9.00
CA SER A 504 -10.56 31.58 -10.26
C SER A 504 -9.59 30.50 -10.69
N LEU A 505 -10.07 29.33 -11.14
CA LEU A 505 -9.22 28.28 -11.71
C LEU A 505 -8.72 28.70 -13.12
N ARG A 506 -8.51 30.01 -13.32
CA ARG A 506 -8.30 30.69 -14.60
C ARG A 506 -7.06 30.18 -15.29
N VAL A 507 -5.96 30.03 -14.56
CA VAL A 507 -4.71 29.46 -15.08
C VAL A 507 -4.95 28.11 -15.77
N PHE A 508 -5.82 27.26 -15.22
CA PHE A 508 -6.20 25.97 -15.84
C PHE A 508 -7.22 26.12 -16.95
N ILE A 509 -8.20 27.02 -16.82
CA ILE A 509 -9.20 27.29 -17.86
C ILE A 509 -8.54 27.86 -19.12
N ASP A 510 -7.61 28.80 -18.97
CA ASP A 510 -6.86 29.42 -20.06
C ASP A 510 -5.92 28.40 -20.71
N TYR A 511 -5.29 27.55 -19.90
CA TYR A 511 -4.56 26.38 -20.43
C TYR A 511 -5.47 25.43 -21.20
N ALA A 512 -6.65 25.07 -20.67
CA ALA A 512 -7.58 24.17 -21.36
C ALA A 512 -8.13 24.76 -22.66
N LYS A 513 -8.37 26.08 -22.70
CA LYS A 513 -8.79 26.80 -23.91
C LYS A 513 -7.69 26.83 -24.97
N SER A 514 -6.44 27.09 -24.56
CA SER A 514 -5.29 27.10 -25.47
C SER A 514 -4.87 25.69 -25.91
N LYS A 515 -5.00 24.70 -25.02
CA LYS A 515 -4.62 23.30 -25.21
C LYS A 515 -5.84 22.40 -25.04
N LYS A 516 -6.45 22.02 -26.16
CA LYS A 516 -7.64 21.13 -26.23
C LYS A 516 -7.42 19.69 -25.70
N CYS A 517 -6.27 19.40 -25.10
CA CYS A 517 -5.92 18.09 -24.55
C CYS A 517 -6.10 18.00 -23.02
N PHE A 518 -6.30 19.12 -22.32
CA PHE A 518 -6.45 19.12 -20.86
C PHE A 518 -7.79 18.47 -20.46
N LYS A 519 -7.75 17.49 -19.55
CA LYS A 519 -8.91 16.65 -19.18
C LYS A 519 -9.24 16.73 -17.70
N GLU A 520 -8.25 16.83 -16.83
CA GLU A 520 -8.46 16.68 -15.39
C GLU A 520 -7.54 17.55 -14.55
N LEU A 521 -8.14 18.23 -13.57
CA LEU A 521 -7.48 18.85 -12.44
C LEU A 521 -7.83 18.07 -11.17
N GLY A 522 -6.83 17.36 -10.63
CA GLY A 522 -6.91 16.80 -9.30
C GLY A 522 -6.47 17.82 -8.25
N ILE A 523 -7.25 17.97 -7.20
CA ILE A 523 -6.88 18.75 -6.01
C ILE A 523 -7.31 18.02 -4.74
N THR A 524 -6.62 18.27 -3.63
CA THR A 524 -6.99 17.60 -2.37
C THR A 524 -8.36 18.07 -1.90
N TYR A 525 -9.07 17.23 -1.14
CA TYR A 525 -10.39 17.57 -0.60
C TYR A 525 -10.39 18.90 0.17
N ASN A 526 -9.32 19.18 0.92
CA ASN A 526 -9.18 20.42 1.69
C ASN A 526 -9.07 21.64 0.79
N ILE A 527 -8.26 21.56 -0.28
CA ILE A 527 -8.11 22.62 -1.28
C ILE A 527 -9.42 22.82 -2.05
N MET A 528 -10.08 21.73 -2.45
CA MET A 528 -11.36 21.82 -3.16
C MET A 528 -12.43 22.53 -2.31
N LYS A 529 -12.43 22.31 -0.99
CA LYS A 529 -13.38 22.94 -0.07
C LYS A 529 -13.14 24.45 0.11
N SER A 530 -11.91 24.94 -0.08
CA SER A 530 -11.60 26.38 0.04
C SER A 530 -11.92 27.18 -1.22
N ILE A 531 -12.13 26.53 -2.36
CA ILE A 531 -12.50 27.17 -3.63
C ILE A 531 -14.02 27.36 -3.69
N SER A 532 -14.50 28.54 -4.11
CA SER A 532 -15.94 28.77 -4.30
C SER A 532 -16.53 27.80 -5.32
N LYS A 533 -17.75 27.31 -5.03
CA LYS A 533 -18.47 26.36 -5.88
C LYS A 533 -18.69 26.87 -7.30
N ASP A 534 -18.90 28.17 -7.46
CA ASP A 534 -19.15 28.78 -8.78
C ASP A 534 -17.93 28.60 -9.71
N TYR A 535 -16.72 28.74 -9.19
CA TYR A 535 -15.50 28.51 -9.98
C TYR A 535 -15.26 27.04 -10.28
N ILE A 536 -15.68 26.13 -9.40
CA ILE A 536 -15.65 24.69 -9.67
C ILE A 536 -16.64 24.33 -10.78
N ILE A 537 -17.85 24.91 -10.75
CA ILE A 537 -18.87 24.73 -11.78
C ILE A 537 -18.39 25.28 -13.12
N GLU A 538 -17.81 26.49 -13.12
CA GLU A 538 -17.22 27.09 -14.31
C GLU A 538 -16.12 26.20 -14.91
N ALA A 539 -15.17 25.75 -14.08
CA ALA A 539 -14.07 24.88 -14.52
C ALA A 539 -14.58 23.55 -15.10
N LYS A 540 -15.65 22.98 -14.53
CA LYS A 540 -16.29 21.73 -15.00
C LYS A 540 -16.86 21.82 -16.41
N ASN A 541 -17.08 23.01 -16.95
CA ASN A 541 -17.45 23.18 -18.36
C ASN A 541 -16.28 22.90 -19.32
N TYR A 542 -15.05 22.92 -18.84
CA TYR A 542 -13.84 22.75 -19.65
C TYR A 542 -13.11 21.44 -19.34
N PHE A 543 -13.07 21.00 -18.08
CA PHE A 543 -12.34 19.80 -17.65
C PHE A 543 -12.91 19.22 -16.34
N ASN A 544 -12.55 17.98 -16.01
CA ASN A 544 -12.97 17.36 -14.74
C ASN A 544 -12.18 17.93 -13.56
N VAL A 545 -12.87 18.19 -12.45
CA VAL A 545 -12.23 18.54 -11.18
C VAL A 545 -12.46 17.42 -10.18
N THR A 546 -11.39 16.74 -9.77
CA THR A 546 -11.44 15.52 -8.95
C THR A 546 -10.81 15.75 -7.57
N PRO A 547 -11.56 15.51 -6.47
CA PRO A 547 -10.98 15.52 -5.13
C PRO A 547 -10.21 14.23 -4.84
N PHE A 548 -9.09 14.35 -4.13
CA PHE A 548 -8.33 13.19 -3.66
C PHE A 548 -7.75 13.39 -2.24
N ASN A 549 -7.17 12.32 -1.67
CA ASN A 549 -6.51 12.37 -0.35
C ASN A 549 -4.99 12.59 -0.47
N ASN A 550 -4.39 13.27 0.52
CA ASN A 550 -2.95 13.55 0.52
C ASN A 550 -2.07 12.29 0.39
N ASP A 551 -2.52 11.15 0.92
CA ASP A 551 -1.78 9.88 0.89
C ASP A 551 -1.60 9.31 -0.53
N GLU A 552 -2.38 9.78 -1.52
CA GLU A 552 -2.41 9.22 -2.87
C GLU A 552 -1.11 9.44 -3.67
N ILE A 553 -0.26 10.39 -3.25
CA ILE A 553 1.05 10.63 -3.90
C ILE A 553 1.89 9.35 -3.89
N ASN A 554 1.77 8.58 -2.81
CA ASN A 554 2.52 7.36 -2.58
C ASN A 554 1.95 6.14 -3.31
N ILE A 555 0.83 6.27 -4.04
CA ILE A 555 0.33 5.17 -4.87
C ILE A 555 1.36 4.88 -5.97
N PRO A 556 1.89 3.64 -6.04
CA PRO A 556 2.86 3.26 -7.07
C PRO A 556 2.22 3.21 -8.46
N PHE A 557 3.04 3.19 -9.50
CA PHE A 557 2.59 3.07 -10.90
C PHE A 557 2.16 1.65 -11.31
N TYR A 558 2.16 0.72 -10.35
CA TYR A 558 1.86 -0.69 -10.54
C TYR A 558 0.86 -1.15 -9.48
N ASP A 559 0.18 -2.27 -9.75
CA ASP A 559 -0.76 -2.86 -8.79
C ASP A 559 -0.02 -3.51 -7.61
N ASP A 560 -0.31 -3.05 -6.38
CA ASP A 560 0.17 -3.71 -5.17
C ASP A 560 -0.60 -5.04 -4.97
N PRO A 561 0.09 -6.20 -4.89
CA PRO A 561 -0.55 -7.51 -4.74
C PRO A 561 -1.39 -7.63 -3.46
N ILE A 562 -1.02 -6.90 -2.40
CA ILE A 562 -1.66 -6.94 -1.08
C ILE A 562 -1.99 -5.51 -0.64
N LYS A 563 -3.30 -5.19 -0.56
CA LYS A 563 -3.81 -3.88 -0.13
C LYS A 563 -4.58 -4.00 1.18
N ASN A 564 -3.83 -4.07 2.28
CA ASN A 564 -4.39 -4.20 3.63
C ASN A 564 -5.07 -2.91 4.12
N SER A 565 -5.98 -3.04 5.09
CA SER A 565 -6.64 -1.89 5.72
C SER A 565 -5.67 -0.94 6.45
N TYR A 566 -6.09 0.32 6.65
CA TYR A 566 -5.33 1.33 7.40
C TYR A 566 -4.88 0.83 8.78
N TRP A 567 -5.70 0.00 9.43
CA TRP A 567 -5.45 -0.55 10.77
C TRP A 567 -4.34 -1.59 10.81
N SER A 568 -3.90 -2.10 9.67
CA SER A 568 -2.85 -3.12 9.57
C SER A 568 -1.45 -2.50 9.45
N ARG A 569 -1.32 -1.18 9.59
CA ARG A 569 -0.02 -0.49 9.71
C ARG A 569 0.40 -0.36 11.17
N ARG A 570 1.70 -0.14 11.38
CA ARG A 570 2.31 0.07 12.69
C ARG A 570 1.67 1.31 13.32
N VAL A 571 1.04 1.17 14.48
CA VAL A 571 0.39 2.27 15.22
C VAL A 571 1.41 3.38 15.60
N SER A 572 2.72 3.12 15.47
CA SER A 572 3.80 4.05 15.79
C SER A 572 4.39 4.83 14.61
N GLU A 573 3.87 4.72 13.38
CA GLU A 573 4.28 5.61 12.26
C GLU A 573 3.91 7.09 12.49
N GLY A 574 3.17 7.41 13.57
CA GLY A 574 2.86 8.78 14.01
C GLY A 574 3.70 9.31 15.18
N ARG A 575 4.83 8.66 15.54
CA ARG A 575 5.82 9.24 16.47
C ARG A 575 7.19 9.25 15.81
N VAL A 576 7.38 10.23 14.93
CA VAL A 576 8.70 10.76 14.54
C VAL A 576 9.01 11.94 15.45
#